data_AF-A0ABD2FXA6-F1
#
_entry.id   AF-A0ABD2FXA6-F1
#
_cell.length_a   1.000
_cell.length_b   1.000
_cell.length_c   1.000
_cell.angle_alpha   90.00
_cell.angle_beta   90.00
_cell.angle_gamma   90.00
#
_symmetry.space_group_name_H-M   'P 1'
#
loop_
_entity.id
_entity.type
_entity.pdbx_description
1 polymer ?
#
loop_
_entity_poly.entity_id
_entity_poly.type
_entity_poly.pdbx_seq_one_letter_code
_entity_poly.pdbx_strand_id
1 'polypeptide(L)'
;MNRAARPKKSSSWNYFELTCANEVRCKLCEKTLVYHGSTSSMRSHLSAKHAKEVPTDTDAAQPAITNFISRPRRCDDRRAGDITALITNMIVKDMLPISFVEGGGFLELMASVEPDYRVPGRTTMTKRIEKLYKDKAEDLRRSLSTVSKVSITTSGRHSQLNHMSP
;
A
#
# COMPACT_ATOMS: atom_id res chain seq x y z
N MET A 1 39.63 6.98 -21.74
CA MET A 1 39.06 6.21 -22.87
C MET A 1 38.58 4.85 -22.36
N ASN A 2 37.54 4.30 -23.00
CA ASN A 2 36.87 3.00 -22.84
C ASN A 2 35.83 2.82 -21.71
N ARG A 3 34.56 3.10 -22.04
CA ARG A 3 33.38 2.55 -21.36
C ARG A 3 33.14 1.13 -21.88
N ALA A 4 33.18 0.13 -21.00
CA ALA A 4 32.81 -1.24 -21.31
C ALA A 4 31.30 -1.33 -21.64
N ALA A 5 30.96 -1.90 -22.80
CA ALA A 5 29.59 -2.07 -23.24
C ALA A 5 28.90 -3.21 -22.46
N ARG A 6 27.71 -2.91 -21.92
CA ARG A 6 26.85 -3.85 -21.18
C ARG A 6 26.41 -5.01 -22.08
N PRO A 7 26.46 -6.29 -21.64
CA PRO A 7 26.04 -7.42 -22.46
C PRO A 7 24.55 -7.31 -22.78
N LYS A 8 24.19 -7.48 -24.06
CA LYS A 8 22.83 -7.32 -24.56
C LYS A 8 21.98 -8.53 -24.12
N LYS A 9 20.86 -8.25 -23.46
CA LYS A 9 20.08 -9.18 -22.61
C LYS A 9 19.22 -10.25 -23.31
N SER A 10 19.14 -10.32 -24.64
CA SER A 10 18.22 -11.26 -25.32
C SER A 10 18.85 -11.98 -26.51
N SER A 11 18.53 -13.26 -26.66
CA SER A 11 18.97 -14.14 -27.77
C SER A 11 18.69 -13.56 -29.17
N SER A 12 17.64 -12.73 -29.31
CA SER A 12 17.31 -12.03 -30.55
C SER A 12 18.47 -11.16 -31.08
N TRP A 13 19.42 -10.72 -30.24
CA TRP A 13 20.59 -9.96 -30.68
C TRP A 13 21.61 -10.78 -31.47
N ASN A 14 21.55 -12.11 -31.44
CA ASN A 14 22.45 -12.96 -32.22
C ASN A 14 22.22 -12.80 -33.73
N TYR A 15 21.03 -12.37 -34.13
CA TYR A 15 20.60 -12.27 -35.53
C TYR A 15 20.50 -10.82 -36.03
N PHE A 16 20.93 -9.83 -35.24
CA PHE A 16 20.78 -8.42 -35.58
C PHE A 16 21.99 -7.57 -35.19
N GLU A 17 22.26 -6.54 -35.98
CA GLU A 17 23.27 -5.52 -35.73
C GLU A 17 22.65 -4.13 -35.62
N LEU A 18 23.21 -3.24 -34.80
CA LEU A 18 22.79 -1.84 -34.82
C LEU A 18 23.48 -1.14 -35.98
N THR A 19 22.70 -0.49 -36.84
CA THR A 19 23.23 0.29 -37.95
C THR A 19 23.27 1.78 -37.61
N CYS A 20 22.31 2.29 -36.81
CA CYS A 20 22.24 3.67 -36.30
C CYS A 20 21.56 3.71 -34.93
N ALA A 21 21.56 4.86 -34.25
CA ALA A 21 21.17 5.00 -32.82
C ALA A 21 19.84 4.31 -32.42
N ASN A 22 18.86 4.23 -33.33
CA ASN A 22 17.57 3.57 -33.09
C ASN A 22 17.17 2.60 -34.22
N GLU A 23 18.12 2.03 -34.97
CA GLU A 23 17.83 1.10 -36.05
C GLU A 23 18.68 -0.17 -35.96
N VAL A 24 18.01 -1.31 -36.17
CA VAL A 24 18.61 -2.63 -36.14
C VAL A 24 18.41 -3.33 -37.48
N ARG A 25 19.50 -3.91 -38.02
CA ARG A 25 19.51 -4.66 -39.26
C ARG A 25 19.52 -6.15 -38.98
N CYS A 26 18.63 -6.90 -39.62
CA CYS A 26 18.63 -8.36 -39.56
C CYS A 26 19.79 -8.93 -40.40
N LYS A 27 20.54 -9.88 -39.85
CA LYS A 27 21.64 -10.57 -40.55
C LYS A 27 21.16 -11.62 -41.56
N LEU A 28 19.90 -12.05 -41.46
CA LEU A 28 19.34 -13.14 -42.26
C LEU A 28 18.62 -12.66 -43.53
N CYS A 29 18.07 -11.44 -43.51
CA CYS A 29 17.38 -10.85 -44.67
C CYS A 29 17.76 -9.39 -44.95
N GLU A 30 18.77 -8.86 -44.24
CA GLU A 30 19.28 -7.49 -44.37
C GLU A 30 18.26 -6.36 -44.11
N LYS A 31 17.05 -6.70 -43.66
CA LYS A 31 16.00 -5.71 -43.40
C LYS A 31 16.31 -4.87 -42.16
N THR A 32 16.18 -3.56 -42.30
CA THR A 32 16.29 -2.60 -41.20
C THR A 32 14.95 -2.41 -40.49
N LEU A 33 14.97 -2.43 -39.16
CA LEU A 33 13.83 -2.22 -38.28
C LEU A 33 14.15 -1.10 -37.28
N VAL A 34 13.13 -0.33 -36.89
CA VAL A 34 13.25 0.66 -35.83
C VAL A 34 13.27 -0.03 -34.47
N TYR A 35 14.18 0.43 -33.59
CA TYR A 35 14.40 -0.07 -32.24
C TYR A 35 14.00 0.96 -31.19
N HIS A 36 12.95 0.64 -30.43
CA HIS A 36 12.43 1.48 -29.34
C HIS A 36 12.76 0.89 -27.95
N GLY A 37 14.01 0.49 -27.72
CA GLY A 37 14.46 0.01 -26.40
C GLY A 37 13.97 -1.38 -25.97
N SER A 38 13.19 -2.07 -26.82
CA SER A 38 12.74 -3.45 -26.62
C SER A 38 13.02 -4.31 -27.86
N THR A 39 13.26 -5.61 -27.66
CA THR A 39 13.50 -6.58 -28.75
C THR A 39 12.22 -7.19 -29.31
N SER A 40 11.04 -6.69 -28.95
CA SER A 40 9.75 -7.17 -29.47
C SER A 40 9.65 -7.09 -31.00
N SER A 41 10.13 -5.99 -31.61
CA SER A 41 10.12 -5.82 -33.07
C SER A 41 11.05 -6.83 -33.77
N MET A 42 12.22 -7.08 -33.18
CA MET A 42 13.19 -8.07 -33.66
C MET A 42 12.62 -9.49 -33.54
N ARG A 43 11.99 -9.83 -32.41
CA ARG A 43 11.40 -11.15 -32.17
C ARG A 43 10.25 -11.42 -33.13
N SER A 44 9.35 -10.46 -33.32
CA SER A 44 8.23 -10.56 -34.27
C SER A 44 8.73 -10.74 -35.71
N HIS A 45 9.80 -10.03 -36.08
CA HIS A 45 10.43 -10.21 -37.39
C HIS A 45 11.02 -11.62 -37.56
N LEU A 46 11.77 -12.13 -36.57
CA LEU A 46 12.33 -13.48 -36.64
C LEU A 46 11.24 -14.55 -36.70
N SER A 47 10.18 -14.43 -35.90
CA SER A 47 9.09 -15.40 -35.92
C SER A 47 8.24 -15.34 -37.20
N ALA A 48 8.16 -14.19 -37.86
CA ALA A 48 7.37 -14.05 -39.09
C ALA A 48 8.14 -14.40 -40.36
N LYS A 49 9.46 -14.18 -40.39
CA LYS A 49 10.29 -14.33 -41.61
C LYS A 49 11.38 -15.39 -41.51
N HIS A 50 11.82 -15.72 -40.30
CA HIS A 50 12.93 -16.63 -40.02
C HIS A 50 12.56 -17.73 -39.03
N ALA A 51 11.28 -18.13 -38.99
CA ALA A 51 10.75 -19.14 -38.07
C ALA A 51 11.45 -20.51 -38.19
N LYS A 52 12.01 -20.81 -39.36
CA LYS A 52 12.73 -22.07 -39.63
C LYS A 52 14.22 -22.01 -39.26
N GLU A 53 14.79 -20.81 -39.18
CA GLU A 53 16.23 -20.57 -38.98
C GLU A 53 16.56 -20.17 -37.53
N VAL A 54 15.56 -19.68 -36.80
CA VAL A 54 15.68 -19.30 -35.40
C VAL A 54 14.88 -20.27 -34.54
N PRO A 55 15.54 -21.08 -33.68
CA PRO A 55 14.86 -21.81 -32.63
C PRO A 55 14.20 -20.79 -31.69
N THR A 56 12.89 -20.66 -31.78
CA THR A 56 12.14 -19.94 -30.75
C THR A 56 12.10 -20.86 -29.52
N ASP A 57 12.88 -20.53 -28.49
CA ASP A 57 12.67 -21.07 -27.14
C ASP A 57 11.29 -20.59 -26.63
N THR A 58 10.22 -21.18 -27.16
CA THR A 58 8.84 -20.96 -26.75
C THR A 58 8.34 -22.05 -25.80
N ASP A 59 9.23 -22.91 -25.29
CA ASP A 59 8.93 -23.93 -24.28
C ASP A 59 9.34 -23.53 -22.85
N ALA A 60 9.46 -22.23 -22.57
CA ALA A 60 9.37 -21.75 -21.21
C ALA A 60 7.92 -21.32 -20.97
N ALA A 61 7.11 -22.23 -20.42
CA ALA A 61 5.82 -21.91 -19.83
C ALA A 61 5.95 -20.59 -19.06
N GLN A 62 5.15 -19.59 -19.43
CA GLN A 62 5.13 -18.33 -18.70
C GLN A 62 4.96 -18.67 -17.21
N PRO A 63 5.79 -18.15 -16.29
CA PRO A 63 5.51 -18.31 -14.87
C PRO A 63 4.13 -17.70 -14.64
N ALA A 64 3.17 -18.57 -14.29
CA ALA A 64 1.82 -18.13 -14.03
C ALA A 64 1.87 -17.03 -12.96
N ILE A 65 1.04 -15.99 -13.10
CA ILE A 65 0.93 -14.87 -12.14
C ILE A 65 0.24 -15.36 -10.83
N THR A 66 0.44 -16.61 -10.43
CA THR A 66 -0.16 -17.21 -9.23
C THR A 66 0.35 -16.55 -7.95
N ASN A 67 1.59 -16.08 -7.94
CA ASN A 67 2.20 -15.42 -6.78
C ASN A 67 1.59 -14.04 -6.44
N PHE A 68 0.85 -13.43 -7.36
CA PHE A 68 0.18 -12.15 -7.10
C PHE A 68 -1.24 -12.33 -6.54
N ILE A 69 -1.89 -13.45 -6.88
CA ILE A 69 -3.28 -13.74 -6.50
C ILE A 69 -3.33 -14.35 -5.08
N SER A 70 -2.31 -15.11 -4.68
CA SER A 70 -2.30 -15.85 -3.40
C SER A 70 -1.65 -15.11 -2.23
N ARG A 71 -1.22 -13.86 -2.41
CA ARG A 71 -0.70 -13.09 -1.27
C ARG A 71 -1.88 -12.58 -0.45
N PRO A 72 -2.10 -13.06 0.79
CA PRO A 72 -3.07 -12.43 1.67
C PRO A 72 -2.73 -10.93 1.75
N ARG A 73 -3.76 -10.07 1.64
CA ARG A 73 -3.55 -8.63 1.79
C ARG A 73 -2.95 -8.40 3.17
N ARG A 74 -1.66 -8.06 3.22
CA ARG A 74 -1.02 -7.70 4.47
C ARG A 74 -1.58 -6.37 4.92
N CYS A 75 -1.93 -6.27 6.20
CA CYS A 75 -2.18 -4.98 6.81
C CYS A 75 -0.86 -4.21 6.85
N ASP A 76 -0.64 -3.33 5.86
CA ASP A 76 0.51 -2.44 5.84
C ASP A 76 0.39 -1.35 6.91
N ASP A 77 1.49 -0.63 7.17
CA ASP A 77 1.53 0.40 8.23
C ASP A 77 0.51 1.51 7.99
N ARG A 78 0.20 1.83 6.73
CA ARG A 78 -0.79 2.84 6.37
C ARG A 78 -2.19 2.36 6.75
N ARG A 79 -2.56 1.14 6.36
CA ARG A 79 -3.83 0.51 6.70
C ARG A 79 -3.99 0.35 8.21
N ALA A 80 -2.94 -0.08 8.91
CA ALA A 80 -2.93 -0.17 10.37
C ALA A 80 -3.14 1.21 11.02
N GLY A 81 -2.50 2.25 10.47
CA GLY A 81 -2.69 3.63 10.87
C GLY A 81 -4.15 4.09 10.72
N ASP A 82 -4.75 3.82 9.55
CA ASP A 82 -6.13 4.17 9.23
C ASP A 82 -7.13 3.49 10.18
N ILE A 83 -6.98 2.18 10.41
CA ILE A 83 -7.83 1.42 11.34
C ILE A 83 -7.67 1.97 12.76
N THR A 84 -6.44 2.23 13.20
CA THR A 84 -6.18 2.78 14.54
C THR A 84 -6.85 4.14 14.72
N ALA A 85 -6.83 5.00 13.71
CA ALA A 85 -7.49 6.30 13.75
C ALA A 85 -9.02 6.15 13.83
N LEU A 86 -9.61 5.19 13.09
CA LEU A 86 -11.04 4.89 13.18
C LEU A 86 -11.44 4.39 14.57
N ILE A 87 -10.69 3.46 15.16
CA ILE A 87 -10.94 2.97 16.53
C ILE A 87 -10.83 4.11 17.53
N THR A 88 -9.80 4.96 17.40
CA THR A 88 -9.63 6.13 18.28
C THR A 88 -10.84 7.06 18.19
N ASN A 89 -11.31 7.33 16.97
CA ASN A 89 -12.49 8.18 16.74
C ASN A 89 -13.77 7.55 17.28
N MET A 90 -13.95 6.24 17.16
CA MET A 90 -15.09 5.52 17.72
C MET A 90 -15.15 5.68 19.25
N ILE A 91 -14.03 5.48 19.95
CA ILE A 91 -13.96 5.67 21.40
C ILE A 91 -14.38 7.09 21.80
N VAL A 92 -13.87 8.10 21.09
CA VAL A 92 -14.14 9.51 21.41
C VAL A 92 -15.58 9.90 21.08
N LYS A 93 -16.09 9.50 19.91
CA LYS A 93 -17.43 9.88 19.45
C LYS A 93 -18.52 9.20 20.25
N ASP A 94 -18.33 7.93 20.56
CA ASP A 94 -19.34 7.10 21.21
C ASP A 94 -19.12 7.03 22.73
N MET A 95 -18.16 7.81 23.25
CA MET A 95 -17.82 7.91 24.68
C MET A 95 -17.55 6.54 25.32
N LEU A 96 -16.88 5.65 24.59
CA LEU A 96 -16.56 4.32 25.07
C LEU A 96 -15.41 4.36 26.10
N PRO A 97 -15.37 3.43 27.06
CA PRO A 97 -14.20 3.27 27.91
C PRO A 97 -12.98 2.91 27.05
N ILE A 98 -11.79 3.45 27.38
CA ILE A 98 -10.57 3.17 26.59
C ILE A 98 -10.21 1.67 26.62
N SER A 99 -10.57 0.95 27.69
CA SER A 99 -10.40 -0.50 27.81
C SER A 99 -11.25 -1.30 26.81
N PHE A 100 -12.17 -0.66 26.07
CA PHE A 100 -12.95 -1.30 25.01
C PHE A 100 -12.07 -2.06 24.01
N VAL A 101 -10.88 -1.52 23.69
CA VAL A 101 -9.95 -2.14 22.72
C VAL A 101 -9.36 -3.47 23.20
N GLU A 102 -9.50 -3.80 24.48
CA GLU A 102 -9.04 -5.05 25.10
C GLU A 102 -10.20 -6.03 25.34
N GLY A 103 -11.43 -5.67 24.99
CA GLY A 103 -12.60 -6.53 25.14
C GLY A 103 -12.58 -7.71 24.16
N GLY A 104 -12.83 -8.92 24.67
CA GLY A 104 -12.77 -10.16 23.88
C GLY A 104 -13.59 -10.12 22.58
N GLY A 105 -14.85 -9.69 22.65
CA GLY A 105 -15.71 -9.60 21.46
C GLY A 105 -15.21 -8.60 20.41
N PHE A 106 -14.55 -7.50 20.83
CA PHE A 106 -13.94 -6.57 19.89
C PHE A 106 -12.68 -7.16 19.24
N LEU A 107 -11.86 -7.88 20.01
CA LEU A 107 -10.69 -8.57 19.48
C LEU A 107 -11.08 -9.69 18.50
N GLU A 108 -12.15 -10.45 18.78
CA GLU A 108 -12.71 -11.45 17.87
C GLU A 108 -13.20 -10.81 16.56
N LEU A 109 -13.91 -9.69 16.64
CA LEU A 109 -14.32 -8.91 15.47
C LEU A 109 -13.11 -8.49 14.64
N MET A 110 -12.08 -7.92 15.27
CA MET A 110 -10.89 -7.46 14.56
C MET A 110 -10.09 -8.61 13.94
N ALA A 111 -10.02 -9.76 14.61
CA ALA A 111 -9.39 -10.97 14.07
C ALA A 111 -10.10 -11.48 12.81
N SER A 112 -11.42 -11.28 12.70
CA SER A 112 -12.18 -11.62 11.48
C SER A 112 -12.07 -10.54 10.39
N VAL A 113 -12.12 -9.26 10.77
CA VAL A 113 -12.19 -8.13 9.82
C VAL A 113 -10.82 -7.80 9.21
N GLU A 114 -9.76 -7.79 10.02
CA GLU A 114 -8.40 -7.49 9.59
C GLU A 114 -7.39 -8.35 10.39
N PRO A 115 -7.18 -9.62 9.99
CA PRO A 115 -6.44 -10.61 10.79
C PRO A 115 -4.97 -10.23 11.06
N ASP A 116 -4.34 -9.50 10.14
CA ASP A 116 -2.93 -9.07 10.25
C ASP A 116 -2.79 -7.75 11.07
N TYR A 117 -3.89 -7.13 11.49
CA TYR A 117 -3.86 -5.91 12.29
C TYR A 117 -3.79 -6.21 13.78
N ARG A 118 -2.75 -5.69 14.44
CA ARG A 118 -2.63 -5.76 15.89
C ARG A 118 -3.29 -4.55 16.54
N VAL A 119 -4.40 -4.79 17.24
CA VAL A 119 -5.10 -3.77 18.02
C VAL A 119 -4.16 -3.15 19.06
N PRO A 120 -4.00 -1.81 19.08
CA PRO A 120 -3.20 -1.13 20.10
C PRO A 120 -3.81 -1.26 21.48
N GLY A 121 -2.98 -1.57 22.49
CA GLY A 121 -3.43 -1.62 23.88
C GLY A 121 -3.84 -0.26 24.44
N ARG A 122 -4.50 -0.30 25.61
CA ARG A 122 -5.09 0.87 26.27
C ARG A 122 -4.12 2.06 26.40
N THR A 123 -2.88 1.83 26.80
CA THR A 123 -1.87 2.90 26.97
C THR A 123 -1.57 3.65 25.67
N THR A 124 -1.50 2.93 24.55
CA THR A 124 -1.29 3.55 23.24
C THR A 124 -2.50 4.37 22.83
N MET A 125 -3.71 3.85 23.08
CA MET A 125 -4.95 4.55 22.82
C MET A 125 -5.09 5.81 23.69
N THR A 126 -4.75 5.74 24.98
CA THR A 126 -4.71 6.91 25.88
C THR A 126 -3.82 8.01 25.33
N LYS A 127 -2.58 7.69 24.94
CA LYS A 127 -1.65 8.69 24.36
C LYS A 127 -2.20 9.35 23.10
N ARG A 128 -2.88 8.58 22.24
CA ARG A 128 -3.52 9.10 21.03
C ARG A 128 -4.68 10.04 21.35
N ILE A 129 -5.54 9.65 22.30
CA ILE A 129 -6.68 10.45 22.74
C ILE A 129 -6.21 11.73 23.42
N GLU A 130 -5.19 11.66 24.28
CA GLU A 130 -4.57 12.85 24.91
C GLU A 130 -4.03 13.84 23.87
N LYS A 131 -3.40 13.33 22.81
CA LYS A 131 -2.95 14.17 21.70
C LYS A 131 -4.14 14.85 21.01
N LEU A 132 -5.18 14.07 20.64
CA LEU A 132 -6.38 14.63 20.02
C LEU A 132 -7.06 15.68 20.90
N TYR A 133 -7.10 15.47 22.22
CA TYR A 133 -7.61 16.45 23.17
C TYR A 133 -6.79 17.74 23.13
N LYS A 134 -5.46 17.67 23.15
CA LYS A 134 -4.59 18.85 23.08
C LYS A 134 -4.83 19.64 21.78
N ASP A 135 -4.84 18.93 20.65
CA ASP A 135 -5.08 19.54 19.33
C ASP A 135 -6.46 20.24 19.30
N LYS A 136 -7.51 19.57 19.79
CA LYS A 136 -8.86 20.16 19.86
C LYS A 136 -9.02 21.28 20.87
N ALA A 137 -8.31 21.22 21.99
CA ALA A 137 -8.28 22.31 22.96
C ALA A 137 -7.61 23.56 22.37
N GLU A 138 -6.55 23.40 21.58
CA GLU A 138 -5.92 24.51 20.87
C GLU A 138 -6.82 25.10 19.78
N ASP A 139 -7.47 24.26 18.97
CA ASP A 139 -8.47 24.69 17.99
C ASP A 139 -9.58 25.51 18.65
N LEU A 140 -10.13 24.99 19.77
CA LEU A 140 -11.17 25.66 20.53
C LEU A 140 -10.68 26.98 21.12
N ARG A 141 -9.47 27.04 21.68
CA ARG A 141 -8.88 28.29 22.19
C ARG A 141 -8.76 29.35 21.10
N ARG A 142 -8.30 28.98 19.90
CA ARG A 142 -8.24 29.89 18.74
C ARG A 142 -9.63 30.36 18.32
N SER A 143 -10.62 29.48 18.35
CA SER A 143 -12.01 29.86 18.05
C SER A 143 -12.60 30.79 19.11
N LEU A 144 -12.25 30.62 20.39
CA LEU A 144 -12.76 31.46 21.47
C LEU A 144 -12.09 32.84 21.50
N SER A 145 -10.83 32.96 21.04
CA SER A 145 -10.13 34.25 21.02
C SER A 145 -10.74 35.29 20.05
N THR A 146 -11.56 34.85 19.10
CA THR A 146 -12.23 35.73 18.14
C THR A 146 -13.61 36.20 18.61
N VAL A 147 -14.11 35.68 19.74
CA VAL A 147 -15.46 35.93 20.24
C VAL A 147 -15.40 36.93 21.39
N SER A 148 -16.31 37.91 21.41
CA SER A 148 -16.34 38.96 22.42
C SER A 148 -16.95 38.55 23.76
N LYS A 149 -17.88 37.58 23.76
CA LYS A 149 -18.59 37.08 24.94
C LYS A 149 -18.82 35.59 24.84
N VAL A 150 -18.61 34.88 25.95
CA VAL A 150 -18.83 33.43 26.07
C VAL A 150 -19.67 33.19 27.32
N SER A 151 -20.66 32.29 27.24
CA SER A 151 -21.38 31.77 28.41
C SER A 151 -21.06 30.29 28.56
N ILE A 152 -20.72 29.86 29.78
CA ILE A 152 -20.35 28.48 30.11
C ILE A 152 -21.36 27.95 31.11
N THR A 153 -22.07 26.89 30.75
CA THR A 153 -23.02 26.21 31.64
C THR A 153 -22.52 24.79 31.92
N THR A 154 -22.21 24.49 33.17
CA THR A 154 -21.82 23.14 33.59
C THR A 154 -23.05 22.42 34.16
N SER A 155 -23.47 21.32 33.53
CA SER A 155 -24.53 20.46 34.08
C SER A 155 -23.90 19.34 34.93
N GLY A 156 -24.05 19.41 36.25
CA GLY A 156 -23.68 18.32 37.15
C GLY A 156 -24.87 17.40 37.43
N ARG A 157 -24.75 16.10 37.16
CA ARG A 157 -25.67 15.08 37.69
C ARG A 157 -24.96 14.25 38.75
N HIS A 158 -25.57 14.14 39.93
CA HIS A 158 -25.10 13.30 41.01
C HIS A 158 -25.70 11.90 40.86
N SER A 159 -24.89 10.88 40.54
CA SER A 159 -25.31 9.47 40.61
C SER A 159 -24.93 8.91 41.98
N GLN A 160 -25.92 8.69 42.86
CA GLN A 160 -25.73 7.86 44.07
C GLN A 160 -25.46 6.42 43.60
N LEU A 161 -24.28 5.88 43.87
CA LEU A 161 -23.98 4.46 43.67
C LEU A 161 -24.71 3.68 44.76
N ASN A 162 -25.83 3.04 44.41
CA ASN A 162 -26.48 2.09 45.31
C ASN A 162 -25.55 0.88 45.50
N HIS A 163 -24.88 0.85 46.64
CA HIS A 163 -24.22 -0.32 47.16
C HIS A 163 -25.29 -1.35 47.53
N MET A 164 -25.48 -2.37 46.70
CA MET A 164 -26.25 -3.56 47.07
C MET A 164 -25.31 -4.76 46.95
N SER A 165 -24.69 -5.10 48.08
CA SER A 165 -24.35 -6.48 48.45
C SER A 165 -25.42 -6.93 49.46
N PRO A 166 -25.72 -8.24 49.55
CA PRO A 166 -24.76 -9.26 49.97
C PRO A 166 -24.16 -10.07 48.82
#